data_AF-A0A2E5F9R9-F1
#
_entry.id   AF-A0A2E5F9R9-F1
#
_cell.length_a   1.000
_cell.length_b   1.000
_cell.length_c   1.000
_cell.angle_alpha   90.00
_cell.angle_beta   90.00
_cell.angle_gamma   90.00
#
_symmetry.space_group_name_H-M   'P 1'
#
loop_
_entity.id
_entity.type
_entity.pdbx_description
1 polymer ?
#
loop_
_entity_poly.entity_id
_entity_poly.type
_entity_poly.pdbx_seq_one_letter_code
_entity_poly.pdbx_strand_id
1 'polypeptide(L)'
;MDLVDWLFNKVIRLYVKCFLILAILMFVLTSFVEAHLMSYVVFVWTTIHLLLVFFAFYFHTRLKLLIKDDLNKLVTVISSNNINKKNDPISVISLYPSYIPEEIKTVDTSARVVFASLKDFPFVHCIARTIHNFSYYRYDWLKIDKLEFDESFDSLRVGDLILYHNMRSIIGKIIRLFTRCYWEHTAMYLGNGVIVEAVPAGVIESNFSDWLSNNDVELAILRLEIDREQQSKTIEFMKSSVGKKYNYMGVVNNFWVIITGKSCDGLMTPLTFFTNLLLLGTVYLYYFNVPELPRIGLLLLIFSSLYMFDCIYHWLAYSPSLNLLFESINEKSRN
;
A
#
# COMPACT_ATOMS: atom_id res chain seq x y z
N MET A 1 17.32 -8.42 -21.28
CA MET A 1 17.49 -9.14 -20.00
C MET A 1 18.79 -9.94 -20.08
N ASP A 2 19.71 -9.79 -19.12
CA ASP A 2 20.98 -10.52 -19.18
C ASP A 2 20.82 -12.01 -18.78
N LEU A 3 21.82 -12.84 -19.07
CA LEU A 3 21.80 -14.28 -18.77
C LEU A 3 21.68 -14.56 -17.26
N VAL A 4 22.20 -13.67 -16.42
CA VAL A 4 22.22 -13.80 -14.97
C VAL A 4 20.80 -13.61 -14.42
N ASP A 5 20.11 -12.56 -14.85
CA ASP A 5 18.70 -12.29 -14.53
C ASP A 5 17.80 -13.45 -14.97
N TRP A 6 18.02 -13.98 -16.18
CA TRP A 6 17.25 -15.13 -16.67
C TRP A 6 17.42 -16.37 -15.78
N LEU A 7 18.67 -16.73 -15.47
CA LEU A 7 18.98 -17.90 -14.67
C LEU A 7 18.44 -17.74 -13.25
N PHE A 8 18.67 -16.57 -12.64
CA PHE A 8 18.16 -16.22 -11.32
C PHE A 8 16.64 -16.37 -11.27
N ASN A 9 15.93 -15.76 -12.22
CA ASN A 9 14.47 -15.82 -12.27
C ASN A 9 13.95 -17.26 -12.37
N LYS A 10 14.62 -18.11 -13.16
CA LYS A 10 14.26 -19.52 -13.31
C LYS A 10 14.49 -20.32 -12.02
N VAL A 11 15.64 -20.16 -11.39
CA VAL A 11 16.00 -20.83 -10.13
C VAL A 11 15.04 -20.44 -9.02
N ILE A 12 14.76 -19.15 -8.88
CA ILE A 12 13.86 -18.63 -7.86
C ILE A 12 12.43 -19.13 -8.06
N ARG A 13 11.91 -19.11 -9.29
CA ARG A 13 10.56 -19.65 -9.58
C ARG A 13 10.45 -21.13 -9.21
N LEU A 14 11.47 -21.92 -9.51
CA LEU A 14 11.51 -23.34 -9.13
C LEU A 14 11.54 -23.47 -7.61
N TYR A 15 12.39 -22.67 -6.95
CA TYR A 15 12.53 -22.69 -5.50
C TYR A 15 11.23 -22.34 -4.77
N VAL A 16 10.53 -21.27 -5.17
CA VAL A 16 9.23 -20.88 -4.60
C VAL A 16 8.21 -22.01 -4.74
N LYS A 17 8.14 -22.66 -5.91
CA LYS A 17 7.20 -23.76 -6.17
C LYS A 17 7.48 -24.99 -5.30
N CYS A 18 8.74 -25.30 -5.07
CA CYS A 18 9.15 -26.49 -4.32
C CYS A 18 9.31 -26.22 -2.82
N PHE A 19 9.31 -24.97 -2.36
CA PHE A 19 9.64 -24.59 -0.99
C PHE A 19 8.82 -25.36 0.06
N LEU A 20 7.50 -25.40 -0.08
CA LEU A 20 6.63 -26.07 0.90
C LEU A 20 6.91 -27.58 0.96
N ILE A 21 7.17 -28.21 -0.20
CA ILE A 21 7.52 -29.63 -0.27
C ILE A 21 8.86 -29.85 0.42
N LEU A 22 9.88 -29.03 0.13
CA LEU A 22 11.18 -29.07 0.79
C LEU A 22 11.05 -28.88 2.30
N ALA A 23 10.19 -27.95 2.76
CA ALA A 23 9.95 -27.69 4.17
C ALA A 23 9.31 -28.88 4.89
N ILE A 24 8.32 -29.51 4.27
CA ILE A 24 7.69 -30.73 4.81
C ILE A 24 8.71 -31.88 4.88
N LEU A 25 9.47 -32.10 3.81
CA LEU A 25 10.52 -33.13 3.78
C LEU A 25 11.56 -32.89 4.88
N MET A 26 12.02 -31.65 5.03
CA MET A 26 12.95 -31.25 6.07
C MET A 26 12.37 -31.44 7.47
N PHE A 27 11.09 -31.16 7.66
CA PHE A 27 10.40 -31.39 8.92
C PHE A 27 10.34 -32.87 9.26
N VAL A 28 10.04 -33.74 8.28
CA VAL A 28 10.07 -35.20 8.46
C VAL A 28 11.48 -35.69 8.80
N LEU A 29 12.50 -35.20 8.09
CA LEU A 29 13.92 -35.55 8.29
C LEU A 29 14.43 -35.23 9.70
N THR A 30 13.86 -34.23 10.39
CA THR A 30 14.20 -33.96 11.81
C THR A 30 13.98 -35.17 12.74
N SER A 31 13.19 -36.16 12.32
CA SER A 31 12.91 -37.37 13.09
C SER A 31 13.95 -38.48 12.89
N PHE A 32 14.77 -38.37 11.84
CA PHE A 32 15.68 -39.44 11.39
C PHE A 32 17.15 -39.01 11.41
N VAL A 33 17.41 -37.73 11.53
CA VAL A 33 18.75 -37.14 11.46
C VAL A 33 19.10 -36.53 12.82
N GLU A 34 20.37 -36.64 13.21
CA GLU A 34 20.87 -36.06 14.45
C GLU A 34 20.61 -34.54 14.51
N ALA A 35 20.22 -34.06 15.69
CA ALA A 35 19.80 -32.66 15.89
C ALA A 35 20.88 -31.66 15.44
N HIS A 36 22.15 -31.96 15.71
CA HIS A 36 23.26 -31.08 15.33
C HIS A 36 23.38 -30.90 13.81
N LEU A 37 23.20 -31.97 13.03
CA LEU A 37 23.25 -31.95 11.58
C LEU A 37 22.03 -31.21 11.01
N MET A 38 20.84 -31.45 11.57
CA MET A 38 19.63 -30.72 11.18
C MET A 38 19.74 -29.23 11.45
N SER A 39 20.31 -28.86 12.59
CA SER A 39 20.55 -27.47 12.94
C SER A 39 21.52 -26.81 11.95
N TYR A 40 22.56 -27.51 11.48
CA TYR A 40 23.42 -27.02 10.39
C TYR A 40 22.63 -26.79 9.09
N VAL A 41 21.71 -27.69 8.74
CA VAL A 41 20.87 -27.49 7.55
C VAL A 41 19.95 -26.28 7.72
N VAL A 42 19.32 -26.09 8.89
CA VAL A 42 18.50 -24.90 9.18
C VAL A 42 19.33 -23.62 9.09
N PHE A 43 20.58 -23.63 9.57
CA PHE A 43 21.51 -22.51 9.45
C PHE A 43 21.82 -22.15 7.99
N VAL A 44 22.19 -23.15 7.17
CA VAL A 44 22.48 -22.95 5.74
C VAL A 44 21.24 -22.41 5.03
N TRP A 45 20.06 -22.96 5.34
CA TRP A 45 18.81 -22.53 4.72
C TRP A 45 18.42 -21.10 5.11
N THR A 46 18.55 -20.75 6.39
CA THR A 46 18.34 -19.38 6.88
C THR A 46 19.29 -18.39 6.18
N THR A 47 20.54 -18.80 5.94
CA THR A 47 21.53 -18.00 5.20
C THR A 47 21.10 -17.76 3.75
N ILE A 48 20.57 -18.79 3.08
CA ILE A 48 20.02 -18.64 1.73
C ILE A 48 18.85 -17.64 1.74
N HIS A 49 17.93 -17.75 2.69
CA HIS A 49 16.80 -16.80 2.81
C HIS A 49 17.26 -15.38 3.07
N LEU A 50 18.26 -15.19 3.93
CA LEU A 50 18.84 -13.88 4.19
C LEU A 50 19.38 -13.25 2.89
N LEU A 51 20.17 -14.02 2.12
CA LEU A 51 20.67 -13.57 0.82
C LEU A 51 19.53 -13.21 -0.13
N LEU A 52 18.48 -14.04 -0.21
CA LEU A 52 17.30 -13.76 -1.03
C LEU A 52 16.58 -12.47 -0.64
N VAL A 53 16.47 -12.17 0.65
CA VAL A 53 15.89 -10.90 1.15
C VAL A 53 16.75 -9.71 0.72
N PHE A 54 18.08 -9.79 0.84
CA PHE A 54 18.99 -8.75 0.36
C PHE A 54 18.90 -8.55 -1.15
N PHE A 55 18.86 -9.64 -1.93
CA PHE A 55 18.68 -9.56 -3.38
C PHE A 55 17.35 -8.89 -3.74
N ALA A 56 16.25 -9.32 -3.13
CA ALA A 56 14.93 -8.74 -3.36
C ALA A 56 14.92 -7.22 -3.04
N PHE A 57 15.56 -6.81 -1.95
CA PHE A 57 15.67 -5.40 -1.59
C PHE A 57 16.55 -4.60 -2.57
N TYR A 58 17.68 -5.16 -2.99
CA TYR A 58 18.57 -4.55 -3.99
C TYR A 58 17.84 -4.32 -5.32
N PHE A 59 17.16 -5.34 -5.84
CA PHE A 59 16.41 -5.24 -7.10
C PHE A 59 15.25 -4.25 -7.00
N HIS A 60 14.49 -4.25 -5.92
CA HIS A 60 13.43 -3.25 -5.71
C HIS A 60 13.99 -1.83 -5.59
N THR A 61 15.14 -1.64 -4.94
CA THR A 61 15.82 -0.34 -4.86
C THR A 61 16.30 0.12 -6.23
N ARG A 62 16.91 -0.77 -7.02
CA ARG A 62 17.30 -0.47 -8.40
C ARG A 62 16.11 -0.10 -9.26
N LEU A 63 15.02 -0.85 -9.15
CA LEU A 63 13.78 -0.56 -9.85
C LEU A 63 13.27 0.85 -9.52
N LYS A 64 13.23 1.19 -8.23
CA LYS A 64 12.82 2.51 -7.77
C LYS A 64 13.71 3.62 -8.33
N LEU A 65 15.02 3.42 -8.40
CA LEU A 65 15.95 4.39 -8.99
C LEU A 65 15.76 4.54 -10.50
N LEU A 66 15.65 3.43 -11.24
CA LEU A 66 15.41 3.44 -12.69
C LEU A 66 14.14 4.22 -13.04
N ILE A 67 13.05 3.96 -12.32
CA ILE A 67 11.79 4.66 -12.57
C ILE A 67 11.90 6.14 -12.21
N LYS A 68 12.52 6.47 -11.07
CA LYS A 68 12.67 7.86 -10.64
C LYS A 68 13.51 8.68 -11.63
N ASP A 69 14.57 8.13 -12.18
CA ASP A 69 15.51 8.89 -13.01
C ASP A 69 15.05 9.03 -14.47
N ASP A 70 14.34 8.04 -15.03
CA ASP A 70 13.96 8.04 -16.44
C ASP A 70 12.55 8.63 -16.70
N LEU A 71 11.56 8.40 -15.83
CA LEU A 71 10.23 8.99 -16.01
C LEU A 71 10.23 10.52 -15.80
N ASN A 72 11.04 11.01 -14.86
CA ASN A 72 11.11 12.44 -14.56
C ASN A 72 11.83 13.28 -15.63
N LYS A 73 12.65 12.65 -16.48
CA LYS A 73 13.34 13.35 -17.57
C LYS A 73 12.49 13.49 -18.83
N LEU A 74 11.46 12.67 -18.98
CA LEU A 74 10.76 12.47 -20.26
C LEU A 74 9.36 13.08 -20.30
N VAL A 75 8.87 13.67 -19.21
CA VAL A 75 7.55 14.30 -19.19
C VAL A 75 7.63 15.72 -18.66
N THR A 76 7.25 16.69 -19.50
CA THR A 76 7.24 18.11 -19.16
C THR A 76 5.94 18.46 -18.45
N VAL A 77 6.03 19.03 -17.25
CA VAL A 77 4.88 19.47 -16.45
C VAL A 77 4.28 20.73 -17.08
N ILE A 78 3.08 20.62 -17.65
CA ILE A 78 2.34 21.76 -18.22
C ILE A 78 1.07 21.96 -17.39
N SER A 79 1.18 22.69 -16.27
CA SER A 79 0.11 23.35 -15.49
C SER A 79 0.36 23.19 -14.00
N SER A 80 0.60 24.32 -13.34
CA SER A 80 0.76 24.46 -11.90
C SER A 80 -0.40 25.30 -11.36
N ASN A 81 -1.56 24.70 -11.16
CA ASN A 81 -2.56 25.30 -10.29
C ASN A 81 -2.50 24.58 -8.92
N ASN A 82 -1.82 25.26 -7.99
CA ASN A 82 -1.76 25.03 -6.55
C ASN A 82 -1.08 23.75 -6.01
N ILE A 83 0.03 23.33 -6.62
CA ILE A 83 1.06 22.51 -5.96
C ILE A 83 2.27 23.40 -5.66
N ASN A 84 2.13 24.30 -4.68
CA ASN A 84 3.25 25.13 -4.27
C ASN A 84 4.28 24.26 -3.53
N LYS A 85 5.43 24.05 -4.21
CA LYS A 85 6.70 23.45 -3.74
C LYS A 85 6.82 21.90 -3.76
N LYS A 86 6.56 21.28 -4.91
CA LYS A 86 7.51 20.36 -5.61
C LYS A 86 6.83 19.73 -6.84
N ASN A 87 7.45 19.94 -7.99
CA ASN A 87 7.06 19.47 -9.31
C ASN A 87 6.89 17.94 -9.39
N ASP A 88 5.70 17.38 -9.18
CA ASP A 88 5.46 15.98 -9.55
C ASP A 88 3.98 15.57 -9.78
N PRO A 89 3.23 16.22 -10.69
CA PRO A 89 1.87 15.79 -11.05
C PRO A 89 1.82 14.57 -11.99
N ILE A 90 2.86 14.34 -12.80
CA ILE A 90 2.88 13.26 -13.81
C ILE A 90 3.12 11.88 -13.20
N SER A 91 3.96 11.80 -12.17
CA SER A 91 4.08 10.58 -11.40
C SER A 91 2.70 10.20 -10.86
N VAL A 92 1.96 11.11 -10.25
CA VAL A 92 0.59 10.85 -9.76
C VAL A 92 -0.32 10.29 -10.88
N ILE A 93 -0.23 10.79 -12.11
CA ILE A 93 -1.03 10.33 -13.27
C ILE A 93 -0.62 8.94 -13.76
N SER A 94 0.67 8.69 -13.91
CA SER A 94 1.20 7.40 -14.38
C SER A 94 0.98 6.27 -13.35
N LEU A 95 0.82 6.66 -12.09
CA LEU A 95 0.88 5.77 -10.96
C LEU A 95 -0.49 5.49 -10.33
N TYR A 96 -1.47 6.39 -10.51
CA TYR A 96 -2.86 6.16 -10.10
C TYR A 96 -3.87 6.63 -11.14
N PRO A 97 -3.94 5.92 -12.27
CA PRO A 97 -4.92 6.19 -13.31
C PRO A 97 -6.38 6.23 -12.80
N SER A 98 -6.70 5.51 -11.70
CA SER A 98 -8.03 5.44 -11.13
C SER A 98 -8.46 6.68 -10.31
N TYR A 99 -7.52 7.47 -9.79
CA TYR A 99 -7.83 8.64 -8.94
C TYR A 99 -7.97 9.94 -9.73
N ILE A 100 -7.82 9.88 -11.04
CA ILE A 100 -7.93 11.05 -11.92
C ILE A 100 -9.37 11.14 -12.40
N PRO A 101 -10.02 12.32 -12.30
CA PRO A 101 -11.33 12.55 -12.89
C PRO A 101 -11.33 12.24 -14.39
N GLU A 102 -12.40 11.63 -14.89
CA GLU A 102 -12.47 11.17 -16.29
C GLU A 102 -12.34 12.32 -17.29
N GLU A 103 -12.72 13.53 -16.90
CA GLU A 103 -12.52 14.74 -17.72
C GLU A 103 -11.03 15.04 -17.93
N ILE A 104 -10.20 14.86 -16.91
CA ILE A 104 -8.74 15.10 -17.04
C ILE A 104 -8.11 14.02 -17.91
N LYS A 105 -8.56 12.76 -17.81
CA LYS A 105 -8.04 11.66 -18.64
C LYS A 105 -8.30 11.86 -20.12
N THR A 106 -9.38 12.55 -20.46
CA THR A 106 -9.86 12.72 -21.84
C THR A 106 -9.44 14.05 -22.45
N VAL A 107 -9.23 15.09 -21.65
CA VAL A 107 -8.86 16.43 -22.11
C VAL A 107 -7.34 16.65 -22.15
N ASP A 108 -6.58 16.10 -21.20
CA ASP A 108 -5.13 16.32 -21.15
C ASP A 108 -4.38 15.34 -22.07
N THR A 109 -3.65 15.89 -23.05
CA THR A 109 -2.90 15.10 -24.04
C THR A 109 -1.82 14.23 -23.39
N SER A 110 -1.17 14.70 -22.33
CA SER A 110 -0.14 13.96 -21.60
C SER A 110 -0.77 12.81 -20.81
N ALA A 111 -1.91 13.06 -20.15
CA ALA A 111 -2.69 12.04 -19.49
C ALA A 111 -3.11 10.97 -20.50
N ARG A 112 -3.68 11.32 -21.66
CA ARG A 112 -4.07 10.36 -22.70
C ARG A 112 -2.92 9.47 -23.15
N VAL A 113 -1.74 10.05 -23.39
CA VAL A 113 -0.54 9.29 -23.80
C VAL A 113 -0.08 8.34 -22.68
N VAL A 114 -0.10 8.82 -21.44
CA VAL A 114 0.20 8.00 -20.26
C VAL A 114 -0.82 6.86 -20.16
N PHE A 115 -2.12 7.14 -20.07
CA PHE A 115 -3.19 6.13 -19.96
C PHE A 115 -3.20 5.10 -21.09
N ALA A 116 -2.98 5.53 -22.33
CA ALA A 116 -2.85 4.62 -23.47
C ALA A 116 -1.66 3.67 -23.29
N SER A 117 -0.54 4.18 -22.76
CA SER A 117 0.63 3.37 -22.45
C SER A 117 0.37 2.45 -21.24
N LEU A 118 -0.29 2.93 -20.16
CA LEU A 118 -0.55 2.13 -18.95
C LEU A 118 -1.49 0.93 -19.17
N LYS A 119 -2.35 0.96 -20.19
CA LYS A 119 -3.24 -0.18 -20.55
C LYS A 119 -2.44 -1.46 -20.80
N ASP A 120 -1.21 -1.33 -21.31
CA ASP A 120 -0.33 -2.44 -21.61
C ASP A 120 0.51 -2.87 -20.38
N PHE A 121 0.43 -2.12 -19.27
CA PHE A 121 1.22 -2.34 -18.05
C PHE A 121 0.32 -2.43 -16.80
N PRO A 122 -0.42 -3.54 -16.62
CA PRO A 122 -1.44 -3.69 -15.58
C PRO A 122 -0.92 -3.48 -14.14
N PHE A 123 0.39 -3.54 -13.94
CA PHE A 123 1.04 -3.50 -12.63
C PHE A 123 1.76 -2.19 -12.29
N VAL A 124 1.77 -1.22 -13.21
CA VAL A 124 2.51 0.05 -13.03
C VAL A 124 2.01 0.86 -11.82
N HIS A 125 0.73 0.72 -11.49
CA HIS A 125 0.08 1.33 -10.32
C HIS A 125 0.50 0.72 -8.97
N CYS A 126 1.08 -0.48 -8.95
CA CYS A 126 1.63 -1.07 -7.73
C CYS A 126 3.00 -0.45 -7.43
N ILE A 127 3.79 -0.22 -8.48
CA ILE A 127 5.12 0.36 -8.38
C ILE A 127 5.07 1.81 -7.87
N ALA A 128 4.03 2.54 -8.26
CA ALA A 128 3.64 3.82 -7.70
C ALA A 128 3.79 3.97 -6.19
N ARG A 129 3.23 2.98 -5.48
CA ARG A 129 3.12 2.94 -4.02
C ARG A 129 4.49 2.82 -3.35
N THR A 130 5.50 2.36 -4.07
CA THR A 130 6.87 2.20 -3.56
C THR A 130 7.74 3.43 -3.77
N ILE A 131 7.48 4.19 -4.84
CA ILE A 131 8.34 5.30 -5.24
C ILE A 131 7.96 6.54 -4.44
N HIS A 132 6.66 6.82 -4.32
CA HIS A 132 6.17 8.04 -3.67
C HIS A 132 5.80 7.80 -2.21
N ASN A 133 6.29 8.70 -1.36
CA ASN A 133 5.81 8.80 0.01
C ASN A 133 4.61 9.76 0.03
N PHE A 134 3.40 9.21 0.10
CA PHE A 134 2.16 10.01 0.11
C PHE A 134 1.99 10.89 1.33
N SER A 135 2.81 10.73 2.37
CA SER A 135 2.85 11.69 3.47
C SER A 135 3.23 13.10 3.01
N TYR A 136 3.83 13.25 1.81
CA TYR A 136 4.18 14.55 1.22
C TYR A 136 3.08 15.18 0.37
N TYR A 137 2.17 14.38 -0.19
CA TYR A 137 0.95 14.91 -0.79
C TYR A 137 -0.01 15.18 0.37
N ARG A 138 0.23 16.29 1.07
CA ARG A 138 -0.79 16.83 1.96
C ARG A 138 -1.98 17.10 1.05
N TYR A 139 -3.06 16.34 1.25
CA TYR A 139 -4.35 16.64 0.64
C TYR A 139 -5.01 17.82 1.38
N ASP A 140 -4.19 18.73 1.94
CA ASP A 140 -4.63 19.95 2.62
C ASP A 140 -5.34 20.90 1.66
N TRP A 141 -5.11 20.76 0.34
CA TRP A 141 -5.90 21.44 -0.68
C TRP A 141 -7.38 21.02 -0.73
N LEU A 142 -7.77 19.88 -0.14
CA LEU A 142 -9.18 19.50 0.03
C LEU A 142 -9.80 20.12 1.28
N LYS A 143 -9.00 20.74 2.15
CA LYS A 143 -9.46 21.31 3.41
C LYS A 143 -10.45 22.43 3.13
N ILE A 144 -11.61 22.38 3.78
CA ILE A 144 -12.55 23.49 3.77
C ILE A 144 -12.04 24.62 4.66
N ASP A 145 -12.26 25.87 4.23
CA ASP A 145 -12.18 26.99 5.16
C ASP A 145 -13.39 26.94 6.08
N LYS A 146 -13.16 26.61 7.36
CA LYS A 146 -14.24 26.45 8.33
C LYS A 146 -14.99 27.75 8.61
N LEU A 147 -14.34 28.91 8.49
CA LEU A 147 -14.97 30.20 8.74
C LEU A 147 -15.95 30.55 7.62
N GLU A 148 -15.53 30.33 6.36
CA GLU A 148 -16.43 30.50 5.21
C GLU A 148 -17.52 29.42 5.18
N PHE A 149 -17.20 28.22 5.65
CA PHE A 149 -18.13 27.09 5.60
C PHE A 149 -19.25 27.16 6.64
N ASP A 150 -18.99 27.67 7.84
CA ASP A 150 -19.99 27.77 8.93
C ASP A 150 -21.20 28.63 8.54
N GLU A 151 -20.98 29.66 7.71
CA GLU A 151 -22.05 30.48 7.12
C GLU A 151 -22.90 29.72 6.07
N SER A 152 -22.47 28.51 5.67
CA SER A 152 -22.99 27.74 4.54
C SER A 152 -23.42 26.32 4.90
N PHE A 153 -23.83 26.06 6.15
CA PHE A 153 -24.27 24.73 6.61
C PHE A 153 -25.33 24.09 5.67
N ASP A 154 -26.15 24.93 5.02
CA ASP A 154 -27.16 24.57 4.02
C ASP A 154 -26.57 23.98 2.72
N SER A 155 -25.27 24.14 2.49
CA SER A 155 -24.58 23.60 1.33
C SER A 155 -24.38 22.09 1.42
N LEU A 156 -24.44 21.50 2.63
CA LEU A 156 -24.33 20.05 2.84
C LEU A 156 -25.53 19.31 2.28
N ARG A 157 -25.26 18.18 1.64
CA ARG A 157 -26.28 17.27 1.11
C ARG A 157 -26.16 15.93 1.78
N VAL A 158 -27.31 15.31 2.01
CA VAL A 158 -27.37 13.95 2.56
C VAL A 158 -26.59 13.00 1.65
N GLY A 159 -25.64 12.27 2.24
CA GLY A 159 -24.69 11.41 1.55
C GLY A 159 -23.31 12.02 1.31
N ASP A 160 -23.10 13.30 1.62
CA ASP A 160 -21.77 13.90 1.58
C ASP A 160 -20.82 13.15 2.53
N LEU A 161 -19.65 12.79 2.02
CA LEU A 161 -18.58 12.18 2.79
C LEU A 161 -17.74 13.28 3.44
N ILE A 162 -17.68 13.25 4.75
CA ILE A 162 -16.88 14.17 5.56
C ILE A 162 -15.58 13.45 5.91
N LEU A 163 -14.45 14.04 5.51
CA LEU A 163 -13.13 13.58 5.89
C LEU A 163 -12.65 14.39 7.09
N TYR A 164 -11.97 13.72 8.01
CA TYR A 164 -11.58 14.28 9.29
C TYR A 164 -10.10 14.06 9.56
N HIS A 165 -9.44 15.11 10.05
CA HIS A 165 -8.06 15.09 10.49
C HIS A 165 -7.93 15.82 11.82
N ASN A 166 -7.49 15.15 12.89
CA ASN A 166 -7.18 15.80 14.15
C ASN A 166 -5.67 15.89 14.36
N MET A 167 -5.17 17.12 14.50
CA MET A 167 -3.74 17.41 14.64
C MET A 167 -3.14 16.82 15.92
N ARG A 168 -3.96 16.65 16.97
CA ARG A 168 -3.53 16.15 18.28
C ARG A 168 -3.74 14.66 18.48
N SER A 169 -4.49 13.98 17.61
CA SER A 169 -4.80 12.56 17.75
C SER A 169 -3.57 11.66 17.60
N ILE A 170 -3.23 10.90 18.64
CA ILE A 170 -2.14 9.92 18.62
C ILE A 170 -2.51 8.73 17.71
N ILE A 171 -3.72 8.20 17.87
CA ILE A 171 -4.25 7.12 17.02
C ILE A 171 -4.30 7.60 15.57
N GLY A 172 -4.72 8.85 15.37
CA GLY A 172 -4.72 9.52 14.09
C GLY A 172 -3.35 9.53 13.41
N LYS A 173 -2.31 9.96 14.13
CA LYS A 173 -0.92 9.90 13.65
C LYS A 173 -0.50 8.49 13.21
N ILE A 174 -0.90 7.46 13.95
CA ILE A 174 -0.63 6.06 13.61
C ILE A 174 -1.36 5.68 12.33
N ILE A 175 -2.67 5.97 12.22
CA ILE A 175 -3.45 5.68 11.01
C ILE A 175 -2.79 6.32 9.80
N ARG A 176 -2.50 7.63 9.86
CA ARG A 176 -1.87 8.38 8.76
C ARG A 176 -0.49 7.84 8.39
N LEU A 177 0.31 7.43 9.38
CA LEU A 177 1.62 6.82 9.14
C LEU A 177 1.49 5.53 8.32
N PHE A 178 0.55 4.66 8.69
CA PHE A 178 0.37 3.36 8.06
C PHE A 178 -0.40 3.46 6.73
N THR A 179 -1.49 4.22 6.67
CA THR A 179 -2.28 4.38 5.44
C THR A 179 -1.63 5.33 4.43
N ARG A 180 -0.65 6.14 4.88
CA ARG A 180 -0.08 7.26 4.13
C ARG A 180 -1.14 8.24 3.62
N CYS A 181 -2.25 8.34 4.33
CA CYS A 181 -3.34 9.28 4.05
C CYS A 181 -3.27 10.47 5.01
N TYR A 182 -3.67 11.66 4.54
CA TYR A 182 -3.80 12.84 5.39
C TYR A 182 -5.01 12.75 6.33
N TRP A 183 -6.11 12.21 5.82
CA TRP A 183 -7.37 12.03 6.53
C TRP A 183 -7.34 10.71 7.30
N GLU A 184 -7.72 10.75 8.58
CA GLU A 184 -7.63 9.60 9.49
C GLU A 184 -8.97 9.00 9.86
N HIS A 185 -10.03 9.76 9.60
CA HIS A 185 -11.38 9.34 9.89
C HIS A 185 -12.34 9.88 8.82
N THR A 186 -13.50 9.24 8.72
CA THR A 186 -14.54 9.63 7.77
C THR A 186 -15.91 9.36 8.36
N ALA A 187 -16.84 10.27 8.08
CA ALA A 187 -18.26 10.15 8.40
C ALA A 187 -19.08 10.49 7.15
N MET A 188 -20.37 10.19 7.20
CA MET A 188 -21.30 10.56 6.14
C MET A 188 -22.42 11.42 6.70
N TYR A 189 -22.77 12.50 6.00
CA TYR A 189 -23.80 13.44 6.41
C TYR A 189 -25.20 12.87 6.20
N LEU A 190 -25.98 12.79 7.28
CA LEU A 190 -27.34 12.25 7.28
C LEU A 190 -28.41 13.35 7.05
N GLY A 191 -28.06 14.62 7.25
CA GLY A 191 -28.97 15.76 7.21
C GLY A 191 -29.13 16.43 8.57
N ASN A 192 -29.61 17.68 8.59
CA ASN A 192 -29.93 18.44 9.80
C ASN A 192 -28.76 18.54 10.81
N GLY A 193 -27.52 18.63 10.30
CA GLY A 193 -26.32 18.67 11.13
C GLY A 193 -25.89 17.36 11.75
N VAL A 194 -26.55 16.25 11.40
CA VAL A 194 -26.20 14.92 11.88
C VAL A 194 -25.27 14.23 10.88
N ILE A 195 -24.22 13.62 11.41
CA ILE A 195 -23.34 12.71 10.68
C ILE A 195 -23.43 11.30 11.29
N VAL A 196 -23.19 10.29 10.47
CA VAL A 196 -23.04 8.91 10.91
C VAL A 196 -21.57 8.52 10.78
N GLU A 197 -20.98 8.07 11.88
CA GLU A 197 -19.57 7.73 11.96
C GLU A 197 -19.35 6.41 12.71
N ALA A 198 -18.22 5.75 12.42
CA ALA A 198 -17.81 4.52 13.09
C ALA A 198 -16.65 4.81 14.05
N VAL A 199 -16.92 4.79 15.34
CA VAL A 199 -15.95 5.05 16.42
C VAL A 199 -15.71 3.78 17.24
N PRO A 200 -14.70 3.72 18.13
CA PRO A 200 -14.45 2.54 18.96
C PRO A 200 -15.68 2.02 19.74
N ALA A 201 -16.63 2.89 20.07
CA ALA A 201 -17.88 2.55 20.74
C ALA A 201 -18.94 1.89 19.82
N GLY A 202 -18.79 2.00 18.49
CA GLY A 202 -19.75 1.52 17.50
C GLY A 202 -20.03 2.55 16.41
N VAL A 203 -20.99 2.24 15.54
CA VAL A 203 -21.54 3.19 14.58
C VAL A 203 -22.57 4.06 15.30
N ILE A 204 -22.36 5.37 15.31
CA ILE A 204 -23.19 6.33 16.04
C ILE A 204 -23.63 7.48 15.14
N GLU A 205 -24.66 8.19 15.58
CA GLU A 205 -24.98 9.53 15.10
C GLU A 205 -24.28 10.55 16.00
N SER A 206 -23.62 11.53 15.38
CA SER A 206 -22.95 12.63 16.08
C SER A 206 -23.26 13.97 15.40
N ASN A 207 -23.02 15.06 16.12
CA ASN A 207 -23.29 16.40 15.60
C ASN A 207 -22.08 16.89 14.80
N PHE A 208 -22.32 17.28 13.55
CA PHE A 208 -21.28 17.84 12.70
C PHE A 208 -20.72 19.15 13.24
N SER A 209 -21.50 19.93 14.00
CA SER A 209 -21.02 21.17 14.63
C SER A 209 -19.89 20.93 15.64
N ASP A 210 -19.83 19.76 16.28
CA ASP A 210 -18.75 19.38 17.19
C ASP A 210 -17.42 19.24 16.44
N TRP A 211 -17.47 18.76 15.20
CA TRP A 211 -16.30 18.68 14.32
C TRP A 211 -15.91 20.05 13.77
N LEU A 212 -16.89 20.87 13.41
CA LEU A 212 -16.67 22.18 12.80
C LEU A 212 -16.04 23.15 13.80
N SER A 213 -16.60 23.24 15.01
CA SER A 213 -16.16 24.14 16.09
C SER A 213 -14.78 23.77 16.68
N ASN A 214 -14.28 22.56 16.44
CA ASN A 214 -12.99 22.13 16.94
C ASN A 214 -11.82 22.67 16.09
N ASN A 215 -11.07 23.62 16.65
CA ASN A 215 -9.91 24.25 15.99
C ASN A 215 -8.73 23.29 15.72
N ASP A 216 -8.64 22.17 16.45
CA ASP A 216 -7.61 21.15 16.22
C ASP A 216 -7.99 20.15 15.11
N VAL A 217 -9.20 20.29 14.57
CA VAL A 217 -9.75 19.43 13.52
C VAL A 217 -9.76 20.17 12.20
N GLU A 218 -9.29 19.50 11.17
CA GLU A 218 -9.46 19.91 9.77
C GLU A 218 -10.46 18.98 9.09
N LEU A 219 -11.21 19.53 8.14
CA LEU A 219 -12.29 18.85 7.46
C LEU A 219 -12.15 18.98 5.95
N ALA A 220 -12.60 17.98 5.22
CA ALA A 220 -12.86 18.06 3.79
C ALA A 220 -14.21 17.41 3.46
N ILE A 221 -14.86 17.88 2.41
CA ILE A 221 -16.19 17.39 2.01
C ILE A 221 -16.08 16.84 0.59
N LEU A 222 -16.44 15.58 0.43
CA LEU A 222 -16.54 14.91 -0.86
C LEU A 222 -18.00 14.63 -1.17
N ARG A 223 -18.46 15.11 -2.32
CA ARG A 223 -19.80 14.86 -2.84
C ARG A 223 -19.75 13.83 -3.97
N LEU A 224 -20.60 12.83 -3.87
CA LEU A 224 -20.82 11.86 -4.94
C LEU A 224 -22.03 12.28 -5.77
N GLU A 225 -21.91 12.26 -7.09
CA GLU A 225 -23.05 12.42 -8.00
C GLU A 225 -23.83 11.10 -8.02
N ILE A 226 -24.86 11.01 -7.18
CA ILE A 226 -25.74 9.85 -7.07
C ILE A 226 -27.18 10.23 -7.39
N ASP A 227 -27.92 9.31 -8.01
CA ASP A 227 -29.34 9.54 -8.29
C ASP A 227 -30.20 9.44 -7.02
N ARG A 228 -31.49 9.77 -7.14
CA ARG A 228 -32.43 9.76 -6.00
C ARG A 228 -32.63 8.36 -5.39
N GLU A 229 -32.58 7.32 -6.21
CA GLU A 229 -32.74 5.95 -5.74
C GLU A 229 -31.53 5.51 -4.92
N GLN A 230 -30.32 5.77 -5.43
CA GLN A 230 -29.05 5.55 -4.75
C GLN A 230 -28.98 6.35 -3.45
N GLN A 231 -29.37 7.63 -3.46
CA GLN A 231 -29.42 8.44 -2.25
C GLN A 231 -30.34 7.84 -1.19
N SER A 232 -31.52 7.36 -1.59
CA SER A 232 -32.46 6.71 -0.67
C SER A 232 -31.88 5.43 -0.06
N LYS A 233 -31.22 4.59 -0.87
CA LYS A 233 -30.53 3.38 -0.40
C LYS A 233 -29.37 3.71 0.53
N THR A 234 -28.61 4.77 0.26
CA THR A 234 -27.54 5.25 1.12
C THR A 234 -28.08 5.67 2.48
N ILE A 235 -29.18 6.44 2.51
CA ILE A 235 -29.83 6.86 3.77
C ILE A 235 -30.30 5.65 4.58
N GLU A 236 -30.96 4.69 3.93
CA GLU A 236 -31.40 3.46 4.58
C GLU A 236 -30.23 2.65 5.14
N PHE A 237 -29.14 2.54 4.37
CA PHE A 237 -27.92 1.88 4.82
C PHE A 237 -27.27 2.58 6.02
N MET A 238 -27.19 3.92 6.01
CA MET A 238 -26.65 4.71 7.12
C MET A 238 -27.47 4.46 8.39
N LYS A 239 -28.80 4.63 8.32
CA LYS A 239 -29.71 4.46 9.46
C LYS A 239 -29.68 3.02 10.01
N SER A 240 -29.71 2.02 9.12
CA SER A 240 -29.62 0.61 9.52
C SER A 240 -28.25 0.22 10.07
N SER A 241 -27.23 1.06 9.90
CA SER A 241 -25.89 0.81 10.42
C SER A 241 -25.65 1.40 11.79
N VAL A 242 -26.42 2.41 12.21
CA VAL A 242 -26.37 2.96 13.57
C VAL A 242 -26.61 1.86 14.61
N GLY A 243 -25.78 1.81 15.64
CA GLY A 243 -25.80 0.78 16.69
C GLY A 243 -25.01 -0.48 16.37
N LYS A 244 -24.50 -0.66 15.14
CA LYS A 244 -23.59 -1.78 14.83
C LYS A 244 -22.27 -1.62 15.57
N LYS A 245 -21.67 -2.73 15.98
CA LYS A 245 -20.36 -2.76 16.64
C LYS A 245 -19.25 -2.34 15.68
N TYR A 246 -18.21 -1.71 16.24
CA TYR A 246 -17.02 -1.34 15.48
C TYR A 246 -16.31 -2.59 14.95
N ASN A 247 -15.89 -2.55 13.68
CA ASN A 247 -15.28 -3.70 13.01
C ASN A 247 -13.78 -3.82 13.31
N TYR A 248 -13.45 -4.19 14.56
CA TYR A 248 -12.05 -4.37 14.98
C TYR A 248 -11.31 -5.41 14.13
N MET A 249 -11.97 -6.51 13.75
CA MET A 249 -11.36 -7.53 12.88
C MET A 249 -11.02 -6.98 11.50
N GLY A 250 -11.90 -6.16 10.91
CA GLY A 250 -11.63 -5.45 9.66
C GLY A 250 -10.44 -4.50 9.78
N VAL A 251 -10.33 -3.76 10.90
CA VAL A 251 -9.19 -2.88 11.17
C VAL A 251 -7.89 -3.68 11.28
N VAL A 252 -7.87 -4.78 12.04
CA VAL A 252 -6.68 -5.65 12.17
C VAL A 252 -6.29 -6.24 10.82
N ASN A 253 -7.26 -6.70 10.02
CA ASN A 253 -7.00 -7.24 8.69
C ASN A 253 -6.43 -6.17 7.76
N ASN A 254 -7.01 -4.96 7.74
CA ASN A 254 -6.50 -3.86 6.93
C ASN A 254 -5.10 -3.42 7.39
N PHE A 255 -4.86 -3.35 8.70
CA PHE A 255 -3.57 -3.05 9.28
C PHE A 255 -2.52 -4.11 8.91
N TRP A 256 -2.88 -5.39 8.99
CA TRP A 256 -2.03 -6.49 8.53
C TRP A 256 -1.70 -6.35 7.05
N VAL A 257 -2.70 -6.07 6.22
CA VAL A 257 -2.55 -5.83 4.79
C VAL A 257 -1.67 -4.61 4.50
N ILE A 258 -1.69 -3.59 5.35
CA ILE A 258 -0.82 -2.41 5.23
C ILE A 258 0.63 -2.73 5.64
N ILE A 259 0.83 -3.37 6.81
CA ILE A 259 2.17 -3.73 7.32
C ILE A 259 2.86 -4.70 6.36
N THR A 260 2.12 -5.72 5.92
CA THR A 260 2.65 -6.70 4.97
C THR A 260 2.67 -6.15 3.55
N GLY A 261 2.02 -5.01 3.27
CA GLY A 261 1.89 -4.53 1.91
C GLY A 261 1.06 -5.47 1.02
N LYS A 262 0.25 -6.38 1.57
CA LYS A 262 -0.62 -7.30 0.79
C LYS A 262 -1.70 -6.61 -0.05
N SER A 263 -1.94 -5.31 0.14
CA SER A 263 -2.78 -4.48 -0.76
C SER A 263 -1.98 -3.92 -1.94
N CYS A 264 -0.67 -4.18 -1.95
CA CYS A 264 0.30 -3.73 -2.92
C CYS A 264 1.19 -4.93 -3.27
N ASP A 265 0.61 -5.98 -3.84
CA ASP A 265 1.29 -6.94 -4.69
C ASP A 265 2.79 -7.14 -4.35
N GLY A 266 3.08 -7.64 -3.14
CA GLY A 266 4.41 -8.01 -2.59
C GLY A 266 5.59 -7.09 -2.90
N LEU A 267 5.49 -5.80 -2.59
CA LEU A 267 6.63 -4.89 -2.73
C LEU A 267 7.50 -4.83 -1.47
N MET A 268 8.82 -5.00 -1.61
CA MET A 268 9.77 -4.91 -0.49
C MET A 268 10.09 -3.44 -0.14
N THR A 269 9.33 -2.86 0.78
CA THR A 269 9.64 -1.58 1.44
C THR A 269 10.80 -1.71 2.44
N PRO A 270 11.39 -0.58 2.92
CA PRO A 270 12.38 -0.63 4.00
C PRO A 270 11.85 -1.29 5.28
N LEU A 271 10.61 -0.99 5.68
CA LEU A 271 10.00 -1.59 6.87
C LEU A 271 9.92 -3.11 6.73
N THR A 272 9.40 -3.57 5.60
CA THR A 272 9.20 -4.99 5.31
C THR A 272 10.53 -5.72 5.19
N PHE A 273 11.57 -5.07 4.65
CA PHE A 273 12.94 -5.57 4.66
C PHE A 273 13.46 -5.74 6.10
N PHE A 274 13.36 -4.71 6.94
CA PHE A 274 13.79 -4.78 8.35
C PHE A 274 13.00 -5.82 9.16
N THR A 275 11.70 -5.97 8.90
CA THR A 275 10.89 -7.02 9.53
C THR A 275 11.38 -8.41 9.15
N ASN A 276 11.68 -8.67 7.87
CA ASN A 276 12.28 -9.95 7.44
C ASN A 276 13.65 -10.18 8.09
N LEU A 277 14.50 -9.14 8.17
CA LEU A 277 15.80 -9.24 8.84
C LEU A 277 15.65 -9.59 10.32
N LEU A 278 14.69 -8.98 11.03
CA LEU A 278 14.43 -9.27 12.43
C LEU A 278 13.91 -10.70 12.64
N LEU A 279 13.01 -11.17 11.78
CA LEU A 279 12.48 -12.52 11.83
C LEU A 279 13.59 -13.55 11.57
N LEU A 280 14.38 -13.40 10.50
CA LEU A 280 15.50 -14.28 10.19
C LEU A 280 16.61 -14.19 11.26
N GLY A 281 16.86 -13.00 11.80
CA GLY A 281 17.75 -12.79 12.93
C GLY A 281 17.31 -13.56 14.17
N THR A 282 16.00 -13.58 14.46
CA THR A 282 15.43 -14.42 15.52
C THR A 282 15.67 -15.91 15.26
N VAL A 283 15.57 -16.39 14.01
CA VAL A 283 15.92 -17.78 13.65
C VAL A 283 17.40 -18.07 13.92
N TYR A 284 18.31 -17.15 13.57
CA TYR A 284 19.73 -17.28 13.88
C TYR A 284 20.00 -17.33 15.38
N LEU A 285 19.44 -16.40 16.14
CA LEU A 285 19.59 -16.37 17.60
C LEU A 285 19.05 -17.66 18.22
N TYR A 286 17.90 -18.14 17.74
CA TYR A 286 17.34 -19.41 18.18
C TYR A 286 18.30 -20.58 17.92
N TYR A 287 18.84 -20.68 16.70
CA TYR A 287 19.81 -21.71 16.33
C TYR A 287 21.03 -21.75 17.25
N PHE A 288 21.62 -20.59 17.56
CA PHE A 288 22.84 -20.53 18.39
C PHE A 288 22.58 -20.82 19.87
N ASN A 289 21.38 -20.55 20.37
CA ASN A 289 21.05 -20.71 21.79
C ASN A 289 20.35 -22.04 22.12
N VAL A 290 19.66 -22.65 21.15
CA VAL A 290 18.82 -23.85 21.35
C VAL A 290 18.99 -24.84 20.17
N PRO A 291 20.22 -25.29 19.84
CA PRO A 291 20.48 -26.13 18.69
C PRO A 291 19.86 -27.54 18.79
N GLU A 292 19.43 -27.98 19.97
CA GLU A 292 18.81 -29.28 20.22
C GLU A 292 17.36 -29.39 19.74
N LEU A 293 16.72 -28.28 19.34
CA LEU A 293 15.33 -28.24 18.90
C LEU A 293 15.16 -27.74 17.44
N PRO A 294 15.71 -28.46 16.44
CA PRO A 294 15.71 -28.03 15.04
C PRO A 294 14.31 -27.82 14.44
N ARG A 295 13.28 -28.50 14.97
CA ARG A 295 11.88 -28.36 14.52
C ARG A 295 11.33 -26.95 14.75
N ILE A 296 11.67 -26.32 15.88
CA ILE A 296 11.21 -24.95 16.17
C ILE A 296 11.93 -23.97 15.26
N GLY A 297 13.24 -24.13 15.07
CA GLY A 297 14.00 -23.32 14.10
C GLY A 297 13.43 -23.41 12.67
N LEU A 298 13.07 -24.63 12.24
CA LEU A 298 12.45 -24.85 10.94
C LEU A 298 11.04 -24.23 10.84
N LEU A 299 10.21 -24.32 11.89
CA LEU A 299 8.90 -23.65 11.92
C LEU A 299 9.05 -22.12 11.81
N LEU A 300 9.96 -21.53 12.59
CA LEU A 300 10.24 -20.10 12.52
C LEU A 300 10.73 -19.68 11.12
N LEU A 301 11.56 -20.50 10.49
CA LEU A 301 12.01 -20.29 9.10
C LEU A 301 10.85 -20.36 8.09
N ILE A 302 9.93 -21.32 8.23
CA ILE A 302 8.75 -21.43 7.36
C ILE A 302 7.89 -20.18 7.50
N PHE A 303 7.60 -19.73 8.72
CA PHE A 303 6.77 -18.55 8.94
C PHE A 303 7.40 -17.26 8.44
N SER A 304 8.73 -17.08 8.60
CA SER A 304 9.42 -15.90 8.08
C SER A 304 9.50 -15.89 6.55
N SER A 305 9.57 -17.06 5.93
CA SER A 305 9.73 -17.20 4.47
C SER A 305 8.48 -16.87 3.64
N LEU A 306 7.27 -17.04 4.20
CA LEU A 306 6.01 -16.78 3.48
C LEU A 306 5.97 -15.35 2.90
N TYR A 307 6.47 -14.40 3.69
CA TYR A 307 6.46 -13.01 3.32
C TYR A 307 7.60 -12.64 2.36
N MET A 308 8.78 -13.26 2.54
CA MET A 308 9.90 -13.15 1.60
C MET A 308 9.52 -13.66 0.21
N PHE A 309 8.82 -14.80 0.11
CA PHE A 309 8.43 -15.36 -1.18
C PHE A 309 7.43 -14.52 -1.94
N ASP A 310 6.50 -13.89 -1.22
CA ASP A 310 5.58 -12.90 -1.80
C ASP A 310 6.39 -11.77 -2.47
N CYS A 311 7.38 -11.22 -1.75
CA CYS A 311 8.21 -10.15 -2.27
C CYS A 311 9.00 -10.53 -3.53
N ILE A 312 9.52 -11.76 -3.55
CA ILE A 312 10.31 -12.29 -4.66
C ILE A 312 9.42 -12.62 -5.87
N TYR A 313 8.26 -13.21 -5.63
CA TYR A 313 7.27 -13.53 -6.65
C TYR A 313 6.81 -12.28 -7.41
N HIS A 314 6.63 -11.18 -6.69
CA HIS A 314 6.19 -9.94 -7.29
C HIS A 314 7.24 -9.29 -8.20
N TRP A 315 8.51 -9.27 -7.81
CA TRP A 315 9.58 -8.88 -8.75
C TRP A 315 9.55 -9.71 -10.05
N LEU A 316 9.40 -11.04 -9.91
CA LEU A 316 9.32 -11.95 -11.06
C LEU A 316 8.12 -11.68 -11.96
N ALA A 317 7.03 -11.14 -11.41
CA ALA A 317 5.85 -10.72 -12.15
C ALA A 317 6.06 -9.38 -12.85
N TYR A 318 6.74 -8.41 -12.22
CA TYR A 318 6.93 -7.07 -12.76
C TYR A 318 8.03 -6.95 -13.81
N SER A 319 9.12 -7.72 -13.67
CA SER A 319 10.32 -7.57 -14.50
C SER A 319 10.05 -7.58 -16.02
N PRO A 320 9.21 -8.49 -16.57
CA PRO A 320 8.89 -8.48 -18.01
C PRO A 320 8.13 -7.22 -18.45
N SER A 321 7.12 -6.81 -17.70
CA SER A 321 6.30 -5.63 -18.02
C SER A 321 7.11 -4.34 -17.97
N LEU A 322 8.07 -4.26 -17.05
CA LEU A 322 8.98 -3.13 -16.94
C LEU A 322 9.93 -3.03 -18.12
N ASN A 323 10.49 -4.16 -18.56
CA ASN A 323 11.36 -4.17 -19.74
C ASN A 323 10.61 -3.68 -20.97
N LEU A 324 9.39 -4.17 -21.18
CA LEU A 324 8.52 -3.71 -22.28
C LEU A 324 8.18 -2.22 -22.18
N LEU A 325 7.89 -1.72 -20.97
CA LEU A 325 7.65 -0.29 -20.73
C LEU A 325 8.88 0.53 -21.15
N PHE A 326 10.07 0.16 -20.67
CA PHE A 326 11.30 0.87 -21.00
C PHE A 326 11.68 0.78 -22.48
N GLU A 327 11.47 -0.37 -23.12
CA GLU A 327 11.64 -0.53 -24.57
C GLU A 327 10.71 0.41 -25.34
N SER A 328 9.41 0.42 -25.00
CA SER A 328 8.42 1.31 -25.64
C SER A 328 8.74 2.80 -25.46
N ILE A 329 9.29 3.19 -24.30
CA ILE A 329 9.70 4.56 -24.01
C ILE A 329 10.93 4.94 -24.85
N ASN A 330 11.91 4.05 -24.96
CA ASN A 330 13.13 4.28 -25.74
C ASN A 330 12.88 4.35 -27.25
N GLU A 331 11.89 3.62 -27.76
CA GLU A 331 11.47 3.74 -29.17
C GLU A 331 10.81 5.08 -29.45
N LYS A 332 9.97 5.57 -28.53
CA LYS A 332 9.28 6.87 -28.70
C LYS A 332 10.19 8.08 -28.56
N SER A 333 11.29 8.01 -27.81
CA SER A 333 12.24 9.13 -27.68
C SER A 333 13.21 9.27 -28.87
N ARG A 334 13.27 8.26 -29.74
CA ARG A 334 14.11 8.25 -30.95
C ARG A 334 13.40 8.77 -32.19
N ASN A 335 12.08 8.88 -32.14
CA ASN A 335 11.22 9.42 -33.21
C ASN A 335 10.75 10.83 -32.82
#